data_AF-A0A5A5RUK6-F1
#
_entry.id   AF-A0A5A5RUK6-F1
#
_cell.length_a   1.000
_cell.length_b   1.000
_cell.length_c   1.000
_cell.angle_alpha   90.00
_cell.angle_beta   90.00
_cell.angle_gamma   90.00
#
_symmetry.space_group_name_H-M   'P 1'
#
loop_
_entity.id
_entity.type
_entity.pdbx_description
1 polymer ?
#
loop_
_entity_poly.entity_id
_entity_poly.type
_entity_poly.pdbx_seq_one_letter_code
_entity_poly.pdbx_strand_id
1 'polypeptide(L)' 'MKRVLFDSDVLLDVLVKREPHFPASVQALNTVKTGKTQGYISGHAVTNIYYILSRKNER' A
#
# COMPACT_ATOMS: atom_id res chain seq x y z
N MET A 1 -2.80 19.57 -6.66
CA MET A 1 -2.92 18.15 -6.22
C MET A 1 -1.63 17.42 -6.62
N LYS A 2 -0.91 16.82 -5.68
CA LYS A 2 0.34 16.10 -5.99
C LYS A 2 0.03 14.68 -6.50
N ARG A 3 0.83 14.19 -7.44
CA ARG A 3 0.78 12.80 -7.92
C ARG A 3 1.85 12.01 -7.18
N VAL A 4 1.46 10.91 -6.54
CA VAL A 4 2.34 10.09 -5.71
C VAL A 4 2.22 8.64 -6.16
N LEU A 5 3.36 8.02 -6.48
CA LEU A 5 3.47 6.59 -6.71
C LEU A 5 3.81 5.91 -5.38
N PHE A 6 2.93 5.07 -4.90
CA PHE A 6 3.18 4.27 -3.70
C PHE A 6 3.84 2.96 -4.08
N ASP A 7 4.87 2.59 -3.31
CA ASP A 7 5.48 1.27 -3.41
C ASP A 7 4.50 0.18 -2.91
N SER A 8 4.72 -1.06 -3.34
CA SER A 8 3.97 -2.24 -2.87
C SER A 8 4.04 -2.37 -1.35
N ASP A 9 5.18 -2.04 -0.74
CA ASP A 9 5.37 -2.12 0.70
C ASP A 9 4.41 -1.24 1.51
N VAL A 10 4.07 -0.04 1.02
CA VAL A 10 3.10 0.85 1.69
C VAL A 10 1.71 0.21 1.73
N LEU A 11 1.32 -0.44 0.64
CA LEU A 11 0.04 -1.13 0.57
C LEU A 11 0.06 -2.38 1.44
N LEU A 12 1.14 -3.17 1.40
CA LEU A 12 1.30 -4.34 2.24
C LEU A 12 1.26 -3.98 3.73
N ASP A 13 1.91 -2.89 4.14
CA ASP A 13 1.85 -2.43 5.53
C ASP A 13 0.42 -2.29 6.02
N VAL A 14 -0.45 -1.68 5.22
CA VAL A 14 -1.86 -1.46 5.57
C VAL A 14 -2.68 -2.75 5.44
N LEU A 15 -2.52 -3.49 4.35
CA LEU A 15 -3.30 -4.69 4.04
C LEU A 15 -3.08 -5.81 5.07
N VAL A 16 -1.86 -5.96 5.61
CA VAL A 16 -1.53 -7.01 6.58
C VAL A 16 -1.16 -6.46 7.96
N LYS A 17 -1.39 -5.17 8.24
CA LYS A 17 -1.03 -4.50 9.50
C LYS A 17 0.43 -4.76 9.90
N ARG A 18 1.37 -4.57 8.95
CA ARG A 18 2.80 -4.83 9.16
C ARG A 18 3.42 -3.70 9.98
N GLU A 19 3.93 -4.05 11.16
CA GLU A 19 4.74 -3.14 11.96
C GLU A 19 6.21 -3.13 11.49
N PRO A 20 6.94 -2.01 11.67
CA PRO A 20 6.56 -0.80 12.40
C PRO A 20 5.91 0.31 11.54
N HIS A 21 5.76 0.08 10.23
CA HIS A 21 5.41 1.14 9.28
C HIS A 21 3.91 1.34 9.07
N PHE A 22 3.06 0.46 9.63
CA PHE A 22 1.61 0.54 9.52
C PHE A 22 1.04 1.95 9.78
N PRO A 23 1.39 2.65 10.89
CA PRO A 23 0.84 3.99 11.15
C PRO A 23 1.21 5.02 10.09
N ALA A 24 2.47 4.98 9.61
CA ALA A 24 2.96 5.89 8.59
C ALA A 24 2.31 5.62 7.22
N SER A 25 2.20 4.34 6.83
CA SER A 25 1.57 3.92 5.58
C SER A 25 0.07 4.24 5.54
N VAL A 26 -0.64 4.08 6.67
CA VAL A 26 -2.04 4.56 6.82
C VAL A 26 -2.14 6.07 6.64
N GLN A 27 -1.26 6.84 7.29
CA GLN A 27 -1.25 8.30 7.17
C GLN A 27 -1.01 8.73 5.72
N ALA A 28 -0.08 8.07 5.02
CA ALA A 28 0.22 8.33 3.63
C ALA A 28 -0.98 8.05 2.72
N LEU A 29 -1.64 6.88 2.85
CA LEU A 29 -2.83 6.55 2.04
C LEU A 29 -4.04 7.43 2.36
N ASN A 30 -4.18 7.92 3.60
CA ASN A 30 -5.23 8.88 3.96
C ASN A 30 -5.14 10.21 3.20
N THR A 31 -3.96 10.59 2.70
CA THR A 31 -3.82 11.78 1.83
C THR A 31 -4.56 11.60 0.50
N VAL A 32 -4.68 10.37 0.00
CA VAL A 32 -5.49 10.03 -1.18
C VAL A 32 -6.98 10.12 -0.83
N LYS A 33 -7.39 9.49 0.29
CA LYS A 33 -8.78 9.49 0.76
C LYS A 33 -9.32 10.91 1.00
N THR A 34 -8.47 11.83 1.45
CA THR A 34 -8.82 13.24 1.72
C THR A 34 -8.69 14.15 0.49
N GLY A 35 -8.36 13.62 -0.69
CA GLY A 35 -8.23 14.39 -1.93
C GLY A 35 -6.98 15.28 -2.00
N LYS A 36 -6.04 15.16 -1.06
CA LYS A 36 -4.79 15.94 -1.05
C LYS A 36 -3.83 15.47 -2.15
N THR A 37 -3.91 14.19 -2.53
CA THR A 37 -3.03 13.54 -3.51
C THR A 37 -3.78 12.60 -4.44
N GLN A 38 -3.32 12.51 -5.68
CA GLN A 38 -3.65 11.42 -6.60
C GLN A 38 -2.64 10.28 -6.39
N GLY A 39 -3.12 9.14 -5.91
CA GLY A 39 -2.29 7.95 -5.68
C GLY A 39 -2.20 7.07 -6.92
N TYR A 40 -1.01 6.52 -7.16
CA TYR A 40 -0.74 5.51 -8.18
C TYR A 40 0.00 4.33 -7.54
N ILE A 41 -0.08 3.17 -8.20
CA ILE A 41 0.78 2.02 -7.95
C ILE A 41 1.34 1.54 -9.28
N SER A 42 2.49 0.86 -9.26
CA SER A 42 3.01 0.24 -10.47
C SER A 42 2.11 -0.93 -10.89
N GLY A 43 1.96 -1.18 -12.19
CA GLY A 43 1.13 -2.30 -12.67
C GLY A 43 1.59 -3.66 -12.13
N HIS A 44 2.91 -3.85 -12.03
CA HIS A 44 3.49 -5.07 -11.46
C HIS A 44 3.34 -5.17 -9.93
N ALA A 45 3.09 -4.07 -9.21
CA ALA A 45 2.81 -4.13 -7.78
C ALA A 45 1.55 -4.96 -7.49
N VAL A 46 0.57 -4.95 -8.40
CA VAL A 46 -0.67 -5.72 -8.24
C VAL A 46 -0.37 -7.21 -8.14
N THR A 47 0.44 -7.76 -9.04
CA THR A 47 0.79 -9.19 -9.03
C THR A 47 1.68 -9.55 -7.84
N ASN A 48 2.59 -8.67 -7.45
CA ASN A 48 3.45 -8.87 -6.28
C ASN A 48 2.65 -8.88 -4.97
N ILE A 49 1.74 -7.93 -4.80
CA ILE A 49 0.85 -7.85 -3.63
C ILE A 49 0.00 -9.12 -3.57
N TYR A 50 -0.62 -9.52 -4.68
CA TYR A 50 -1.40 -10.76 -4.75
C TYR A 50 -0.59 -11.98 -4.32
N TYR A 51 0.61 -12.16 -4.90
CA TYR A 51 1.47 -13.30 -4.58
C TYR A 51 1.84 -13.36 -3.08
N ILE A 52 2.22 -12.22 -2.49
CA ILE A 52 2.61 -12.15 -1.07
C ILE A 52 1.41 -12.46 -0.16
N LEU A 53 0.23 -11.91 -0.45
CA LEU A 53 -0.97 -12.15 0.34
C LEU A 53 -1.44 -13.60 0.25
N SER A 54 -1.45 -14.19 -0.95
CA SER A 54 -1.85 -15.58 -1.16
C SER A 54 -0.94 -16.54 -0.39
N ARG A 55 0.40 -16.32 -0.42
CA ARG A 55 1.35 -17.13 0.33
C ARG A 55 1.25 -17.00 1.85
N LYS A 56 0.75 -15.87 2.36
CA LYS A 56 0.52 -15.70 3.79
C LYS A 56 -0.70 -16.49 4.27
N ASN A 57 -1.70 -16.71 3.43
CA ASN A 57 -2.91 -17.46 3.79
C ASN A 57 -2.73 -18.98 3.73
N GLU A 58 -1.65 -19.47 3.10
CA GLU A 58 -1.29 -20.89 3.03
C GLU A 58 -0.49 -21.39 4.25
N ARG A 59 -0.20 -20.50 5.22
CA ARG A 59 0.51 -20.80 6.47
C ARG A 59 -0.38 -20.54 7.67
#